data_AF-A0A3D0VI65-F1
#
_entry.id   AF-A0A3D0VI65-F1
#
_cell.length_a   1.000
_cell.length_b   1.000
_cell.length_c   1.000
_cell.angle_alpha   90.00
_cell.angle_beta   90.00
_cell.angle_gamma   90.00
#
_symmetry.space_group_name_H-M   'P 1'
#
loop_
_entity.id
_entity.type
_entity.pdbx_description
1 polymer ?
#
loop_
_entity_poly.entity_id
_entity_poly.type
_entity_poly.pdbx_seq_one_letter_code
_entity_poly.pdbx_strand_id
1 'polypeptide(L)'
;DHMIQVPDAASVAAMRHLRTVADLHAGPSTGTNLWGVWQLVAGMIADGQRGSVVSLMCDGGDRYAGNYYNPAWLGAQGLDPEPHEEVIRRFFDTGVWSA
;
A
#
# COMPACT_ATOMS: atom_id res chain seq x y z
N ASP A 1 15.04 -6.68 -13.60
CA ASP A 1 14.50 -6.70 -12.22
C ASP A 1 14.60 -5.29 -11.64
N HIS A 2 13.78 -4.96 -10.65
CA HIS A 2 13.78 -3.63 -10.04
C HIS A 2 13.52 -3.77 -8.54
N MET A 3 14.26 -3.00 -7.75
CA MET A 3 14.12 -2.97 -6.30
C MET A 3 13.48 -1.64 -5.90
N ILE A 4 12.36 -1.71 -5.18
CA ILE A 4 11.63 -0.54 -4.69
C ILE A 4 11.87 -0.45 -3.19
N GLN A 5 12.40 0.68 -2.73
CA GLN A 5 12.43 1.01 -1.30
C GLN A 5 11.07 1.57 -0.91
N VAL A 6 10.51 1.07 0.20
CA VAL A 6 9.16 1.44 0.65
C VAL A 6 9.26 1.98 2.07
N PRO A 7 8.79 3.21 2.34
CA PRO A 7 8.66 3.71 3.70
C PRO A 7 7.70 2.84 4.53
N ASP A 8 8.01 2.60 5.79
CA ASP A 8 7.15 1.78 6.67
C ASP A 8 5.72 2.31 6.75
N ALA A 9 5.55 3.64 6.80
CA ALA A 9 4.24 4.26 6.81
C ALA A 9 3.46 4.05 5.50
N ALA A 10 4.16 3.93 4.37
CA ALA A 10 3.55 3.64 3.08
C ALA A 10 3.05 2.19 3.00
N SER A 11 3.79 1.27 3.62
CA SER A 11 3.34 -0.11 3.82
C SER A 11 2.06 -0.18 4.64
N VAL A 12 1.95 0.62 5.71
CA VAL A 12 0.71 0.71 6.51
C VAL A 12 -0.45 1.28 5.67
N ALA A 13 -0.21 2.37 4.95
CA ALA A 13 -1.22 2.98 4.06
C ALA A 13 -1.75 1.99 3.01
N ALA A 14 -0.84 1.30 2.32
CA ALA A 14 -1.21 0.33 1.29
C ALA A 14 -1.93 -0.91 1.86
N MET A 15 -1.52 -1.39 3.04
CA MET A 15 -2.22 -2.46 3.76
C MET A 15 -3.65 -2.05 4.13
N ARG A 16 -3.85 -0.82 4.62
CA ARG A 16 -5.19 -0.29 4.94
C ARG A 16 -6.04 -0.12 3.68
N HIS A 17 -5.44 0.36 2.60
CA HIS A 17 -6.12 0.48 1.31
C HIS A 17 -6.61 -0.86 0.77
N LEU A 18 -5.84 -1.96 0.91
CA LEU A 18 -6.29 -3.29 0.53
C LEU A 18 -7.64 -3.67 1.15
N ARG A 19 -7.82 -3.32 2.42
CA ARG A 19 -9.07 -3.57 3.13
C ARG A 19 -10.23 -2.76 2.55
N THR A 20 -10.00 -1.53 2.07
CA THR A 20 -11.07 -0.71 1.51
C THR A 20 -11.52 -1.18 0.13
N VAL A 21 -10.59 -1.66 -0.70
CA VAL A 21 -10.90 -2.04 -2.10
C VAL A 21 -11.26 -3.52 -2.29
N ALA A 22 -10.79 -4.41 -1.41
CA ALA A 22 -10.98 -5.85 -1.56
C ALA A 22 -11.52 -6.56 -0.31
N ASP A 23 -11.76 -5.84 0.79
CA ASP A 23 -12.17 -6.39 2.09
C ASP A 23 -11.23 -7.49 2.62
N LEU A 24 -9.95 -7.46 2.19
CA LEU A 24 -8.92 -8.38 2.64
C LEU A 24 -8.11 -7.75 3.78
N HIS A 25 -8.03 -8.45 4.91
CA HIS A 25 -7.28 -8.02 6.08
C HIS A 25 -5.90 -8.68 6.10
N ALA A 26 -4.85 -7.91 5.81
CA ALA A 26 -3.47 -8.38 5.71
C ALA A 26 -2.53 -7.64 6.68
N GLY A 27 -1.30 -8.14 6.81
CA GLY A 27 -0.19 -7.45 7.47
C GLY A 27 0.50 -6.38 6.62
N PRO A 28 1.36 -5.55 7.24
CA PRO A 28 2.04 -4.43 6.56
C PRO A 28 3.01 -4.89 5.46
N SER A 29 3.56 -6.11 5.54
CA SER A 29 4.41 -6.68 4.48
C SER A 29 3.66 -6.84 3.16
N THR A 30 2.36 -7.16 3.22
CA THR A 30 1.49 -7.16 2.04
C THR A 30 1.31 -5.74 1.51
N GLY A 31 1.24 -4.75 2.41
CA GLY A 31 1.26 -3.34 2.04
C GLY A 31 2.53 -2.92 1.31
N THR A 32 3.72 -3.38 1.75
CA THR A 32 4.99 -3.17 1.03
C THR A 32 4.89 -3.67 -0.41
N ASN A 33 4.37 -4.87 -0.61
CA ASN A 33 4.18 -5.44 -1.94
C ASN A 33 3.20 -4.60 -2.77
N LEU A 34 2.08 -4.18 -2.19
CA LEU A 34 1.06 -3.40 -2.88
C LEU A 34 1.52 -2.00 -3.27
N TRP A 35 2.33 -1.34 -2.44
CA TRP A 35 2.94 -0.06 -2.79
C TRP A 35 3.78 -0.17 -4.08
N GLY A 36 4.58 -1.25 -4.18
CA GLY A 36 5.33 -1.54 -5.41
C GLY A 36 4.44 -1.91 -6.60
N VAL A 37 3.36 -2.66 -6.36
CA VAL A 37 2.36 -2.98 -7.40
C VAL A 37 1.74 -1.71 -7.97
N TRP A 38 1.35 -0.74 -7.14
CA TRP A 38 0.76 0.50 -7.61
C TRP A 38 1.75 1.35 -8.42
N GLN A 39 3.02 1.41 -8.01
CA GLN A 39 4.07 2.03 -8.81
C GLN A 39 4.22 1.35 -10.19
N LEU A 40 4.24 0.02 -10.22
CA LEU A 40 4.35 -0.75 -11.47
C LEU A 40 3.13 -0.50 -12.38
N VAL A 41 1.92 -0.57 -11.83
CA VAL A 41 0.68 -0.33 -12.59
C VAL A 41 0.63 1.11 -13.10
N ALA A 42 1.07 2.10 -12.32
CA ALA A 42 1.16 3.48 -12.78
C ALA A 42 2.12 3.63 -13.97
N GLY A 43 3.28 2.98 -13.93
CA GLY A 43 4.20 2.92 -15.08
C GLY A 43 3.55 2.26 -16.30
N MET A 44 2.86 1.13 -16.11
CA MET A 44 2.13 0.46 -17.20
C MET A 44 1.06 1.37 -17.82
N ILE A 45 0.31 2.12 -17.00
CA ILE A 45 -0.70 3.09 -17.47
C ILE A 45 -0.02 4.20 -18.29
N ALA A 46 1.06 4.79 -17.77
CA ALA A 46 1.80 5.86 -18.45
C ALA A 46 2.35 5.42 -19.82
N ASP A 47 2.79 4.17 -19.92
CA ASP A 47 3.32 3.58 -21.16
C ASP A 47 2.24 2.99 -22.08
N GLY A 48 0.96 3.06 -21.72
CA GLY A 48 -0.15 2.45 -22.46
C GLY A 48 -0.10 0.92 -22.51
N GLN A 49 0.64 0.29 -21.58
CA GLN A 49 0.83 -1.15 -21.50
C GLN A 49 -0.35 -1.80 -20.76
N ARG A 50 -0.76 -2.98 -21.25
CA ARG A 50 -1.79 -3.82 -20.63
C ARG A 50 -1.19 -5.15 -20.20
N GLY A 51 -1.66 -5.67 -19.08
CA GLY A 51 -1.24 -6.95 -18.55
C GLY A 51 -1.79 -7.17 -17.14
N SER A 52 -1.44 -8.32 -16.56
CA SER A 52 -1.80 -8.66 -15.19
C SER A 52 -0.57 -8.55 -14.30
N VAL A 53 -0.74 -7.93 -13.13
CA VAL A 53 0.27 -7.95 -12.06
C VAL A 53 -0.17 -8.97 -11.02
N VAL A 54 0.73 -9.88 -10.67
CA VAL A 54 0.51 -10.87 -9.60
C VAL A 54 1.38 -10.49 -8.42
N SER A 55 0.80 -10.54 -7.22
CA SER A 55 1.48 -10.24 -5.97
C SER A 55 1.13 -11.27 -4.90
N LEU A 56 1.91 -11.28 -3.82
CA LEU A 56 1.75 -12.19 -2.69
C LEU A 56 1.16 -11.45 -1.49
N MET A 57 0.04 -11.96 -0.96
CA MET A 57 -0.41 -11.65 0.39
C MET A 57 0.32 -12.57 1.37
N CYS A 58 1.08 -11.98 2.30
CA CYS A 58 2.00 -12.71 3.16
C CYS A 58 1.25 -13.39 4.31
N ASP A 59 0.69 -12.61 5.22
CA ASP A 59 -0.03 -13.09 6.39
C ASP A 59 -1.31 -12.28 6.67
N GLY A 60 -2.23 -12.91 7.41
CA GLY A 60 -3.51 -12.33 7.78
C GLY A 60 -3.38 -11.23 8.85
N GLY A 61 -4.23 -10.23 8.75
CA GLY A 61 -4.24 -9.04 9.61
C GLY A 61 -4.49 -9.31 11.10
N ASP A 62 -5.05 -10.46 11.46
CA ASP A 62 -5.42 -10.79 12.85
C ASP A 62 -4.22 -10.84 13.80
N ARG A 63 -3.02 -11.13 13.27
CA ARG A 63 -1.76 -11.05 14.03
C ARG A 63 -1.43 -9.64 14.51
N TYR A 64 -2.07 -8.64 13.92
CA TYR A 64 -1.82 -7.22 14.09
C TYR A 64 -3.02 -6.51 14.74
N ALA A 65 -3.87 -7.26 15.44
CA ALA A 65 -4.97 -6.67 16.20
C ALA A 65 -4.42 -5.64 17.21
N GLY A 66 -4.88 -4.39 17.09
CA GLY A 66 -4.57 -3.30 18.03
C GLY A 66 -3.38 -2.40 17.69
N ASN A 67 -2.65 -2.63 16.58
CA ASN A 67 -1.48 -1.80 16.20
C ASN A 67 -1.71 -0.89 14.97
N TYR A 68 -1.56 -1.37 13.73
CA TYR A 68 -1.51 -0.55 12.51
C TYR A 68 -2.82 0.16 12.14
N TYR A 69 -3.93 -0.19 12.79
CA TYR A 69 -5.21 0.53 12.68
C TYR A 69 -5.45 1.50 13.86
N ASN A 70 -4.57 1.53 14.85
CA ASN A 70 -4.67 2.37 16.04
C ASN A 70 -3.80 3.64 15.87
N PRO A 71 -4.42 4.84 15.77
CA PRO A 71 -3.68 6.09 15.61
C PRO A 71 -2.69 6.39 16.74
N ALA A 72 -3.03 6.04 17.99
CA ALA A 72 -2.15 6.27 19.13
C ALA A 72 -0.91 5.38 19.08
N TRP A 73 -1.07 4.12 18.65
CA TRP A 73 0.05 3.21 18.44
C TRP A 73 0.95 3.69 17.31
N LEU A 74 0.38 4.12 16.18
CA LEU A 74 1.15 4.67 15.06
C LEU A 74 1.95 5.91 15.46
N GLY A 75 1.31 6.85 16.17
CA GLY A 75 1.99 8.03 16.70
C GLY A 75 3.14 7.67 17.64
N ALA A 76 2.97 6.66 18.50
CA ALA A 76 4.03 6.15 19.36
C ALA A 76 5.19 5.47 18.59
N GLN A 77 4.94 4.95 17.39
CA GLN A 77 5.98 4.40 16.50
C GLN A 77 6.55 5.43 15.52
N GLY A 78 6.08 6.68 15.54
CA GLY A 78 6.49 7.71 14.58
C GLY A 78 6.04 7.43 13.15
N LEU A 79 4.95 6.67 12.96
CA LEU A 79 4.41 6.33 11.66
C LEU A 79 3.24 7.24 11.31
N ASP A 80 3.32 7.89 10.16
CA ASP A 80 2.24 8.71 9.60
C ASP A 80 1.83 8.20 8.20
N PRO A 81 0.79 7.36 8.11
CA PRO A 81 0.34 6.82 6.83
C PRO A 81 -0.49 7.80 6.00
N GLU A 82 -1.01 8.89 6.57
CA GLU A 82 -1.98 9.77 5.89
C GLU A 82 -1.46 10.37 4.57
N PRO A 83 -0.21 10.89 4.49
CA PRO A 83 0.34 11.39 3.22
C PRO A 83 0.43 10.29 2.14
N HIS A 84 0.66 9.04 2.54
CA HIS A 84 0.77 7.91 1.62
C HIS A 84 -0.61 7.36 1.22
N GLU A 85 -1.60 7.41 2.12
CA GLU A 85 -3.00 7.12 1.80
C GLU A 85 -3.51 8.10 0.72
N GLU A 86 -3.13 9.37 0.80
CA GLU A 86 -3.46 10.39 -0.21
C GLU A 86 -2.81 10.12 -1.58
N VAL A 87 -1.55 9.67 -1.61
CA VAL A 87 -0.90 9.24 -2.86
C VAL A 87 -1.68 8.11 -3.52
N ILE A 88 -2.07 7.10 -2.75
CA ILE A 88 -2.82 5.95 -3.28
C ILE A 88 -4.19 6.42 -3.78
N ARG A 89 -4.90 7.24 -3.01
CA ARG A 89 -6.21 7.78 -3.40
C ARG A 89 -6.10 8.54 -4.72
N ARG A 90 -5.15 9.47 -4.83
CA ARG A 90 -4.90 10.24 -6.06
C ARG A 90 -4.57 9.33 -7.24
N PHE A 91 -3.74 8.31 -7.03
CA PHE A 91 -3.43 7.35 -8.08
C PHE A 91 -4.67 6.62 -8.58
N PHE A 92 -5.54 6.14 -7.69
CA PHE A 92 -6.78 5.48 -8.10
C PHE A 92 -7.77 6.43 -8.77
N ASP A 93 -7.77 7.72 -8.42
CA ASP A 93 -8.62 8.73 -9.04
C ASP A 93 -8.11 9.19 -10.42
N THR A 94 -6.79 9.28 -10.61
CA THR A 94 -6.20 9.95 -11.79
C THR A 94 -5.28 9.08 -12.65
N GLY A 95 -4.91 7.88 -12.18
CA GLY A 95 -3.90 7.02 -12.80
C GLY A 95 -2.46 7.54 -12.68
N VAL A 96 -2.21 8.59 -11.89
CA VAL A 96 -0.88 9.22 -11.76
C VAL A 96 -0.29 8.93 -10.39
N TRP A 97 0.92 8.38 -10.38
CA TRP A 97 1.68 8.15 -9.15
C TRP A 97 2.57 9.34 -8.81
N SER A 98 2.51 9.84 -7.58
CA SER A 98 3.20 11.06 -7.15
C SER A 98 3.97 10.90 -5.83
N ALA A 99 4.36 9.67 -5.48
CA ALA A 99 5.17 9.39 -4.29
C ALA A 99 6.67 9.56 -4.56
#